data_AF-A0A3N4PAV6-F1
#
_entry.id   AF-A0A3N4PAV6-F1
#
_cell.length_a   1.000
_cell.length_b   1.000
_cell.length_c   1.000
_cell.angle_alpha   90.00
_cell.angle_beta   90.00
_cell.angle_gamma   90.00
#
_symmetry.space_group_name_H-M   'P 1'
#
loop_
_entity.id
_entity.type
_entity.pdbx_description
1 polymer ?
#
loop_
_entity_poly.entity_id
_entity_poly.type
_entity_poly.pdbx_seq_one_letter_code
_entity_poly.pdbx_strand_id
1 'polypeptide(L)' 'MKTLLKILFILFLVGLTVGGYLKYQNQPEGEIVIGLSILFLSFILMPLFIFYRFKNGKYKKYVVDPKSKNPFKIDNENLK' A
#
# COMPACT_ATOMS: atom_id res chain seq x y z
N MET A 1 12.18 -3.14 -5.88
CA MET A 1 10.80 -2.66 -6.14
C MET A 1 9.79 -3.22 -5.14
N LYS A 2 9.65 -4.55 -4.97
CA LYS A 2 8.92 -5.15 -3.82
C LYS A 2 9.61 -4.89 -2.47
N THR A 3 10.93 -4.74 -2.50
CA THR A 3 11.80 -4.51 -1.34
C THR A 3 11.56 -3.17 -0.65
N LEU A 4 11.36 -2.09 -1.41
CA LEU A 4 11.17 -0.75 -0.84
C LEU A 4 9.86 -0.68 -0.04
N LEU A 5 8.79 -1.24 -0.58
CA LEU A 5 7.52 -1.37 0.12
C LEU A 5 7.61 -2.30 1.34
N LYS A 6 8.36 -3.41 1.25
CA LYS A 6 8.65 -4.28 2.41
C LYS A 6 9.41 -3.54 3.52
N ILE A 7 10.43 -2.77 3.16
CA ILE A 7 11.23 -1.97 4.11
C ILE A 7 10.32 -0.94 4.79
N LEU A 8 9.48 -0.24 4.02
CA LEU A 8 8.54 0.74 4.55
C LEU A 8 7.53 0.12 5.52
N PHE A 9 7.07 -1.09 5.21
CA PHE A 9 6.15 -1.84 6.07
C PHE A 9 6.84 -2.31 7.37
N ILE A 10 8.10 -2.73 7.30
CA ILE A 10 8.90 -3.07 8.49
C ILE A 10 9.11 -1.83 9.36
N LEU A 11 9.44 -0.68 8.76
CA LEU A 11 9.59 0.58 9.48
C LEU A 11 8.31 0.98 10.22
N PHE A 12 7.15 0.78 9.58
CA PHE A 12 5.85 1.01 10.21
C PHE A 12 5.60 0.08 11.40
N LEU A 13 5.93 -1.22 11.27
CA LEU A 13 5.83 -2.18 12.38
C LEU A 13 6.72 -1.78 13.55
N VAL A 14 7.95 -1.33 13.27
CA VAL A 14 8.86 -0.81 14.31
C VAL A 14 8.23 0.40 15.01
N GLY A 15 7.69 1.37 14.27
CA GLY A 15 7.00 2.54 14.83
C GLY A 15 5.82 2.17 15.74
N LEU A 16 5.00 1.20 15.33
CA LEU A 16 3.91 0.67 16.17
C LEU A 16 4.42 -0.02 17.43
N THR A 17 5.48 -0.84 17.33
CA THR A 17 6.05 -1.53 18.50
C THR A 17 6.68 -0.55 19.49
N VAL A 18 7.41 0.48 19.00
CA VAL A 18 8.00 1.52 19.84
C VAL A 18 6.91 2.37 20.50
N GLY A 19 5.89 2.79 19.76
CA GLY A 19 4.76 3.53 20.32
C GLY A 19 3.98 2.71 21.35
N GLY A 20 3.76 1.41 21.08
CA GLY A 20 3.14 0.47 22.02
C GLY A 20 3.96 0.27 23.29
N TYR A 21 5.30 0.18 23.17
CA TYR A 21 6.21 0.07 24.30
C TYR A 21 6.22 1.35 25.15
N LEU A 22 6.27 2.53 24.54
CA LEU A 22 6.15 3.81 25.25
C LEU A 22 4.79 3.95 25.97
N LYS A 23 3.71 3.51 25.32
CA LYS A 23 2.38 3.49 25.93
C LYS A 23 2.33 2.55 27.14
N TYR A 24 2.99 1.39 27.06
CA TYR A 24 3.12 0.47 28.20
C TYR A 24 3.85 1.10 29.39
N GLN A 25 4.83 1.96 29.13
CA GLN A 25 5.52 2.75 30.16
C GLN A 25 4.71 3.94 30.70
N ASN A 26 3.41 4.08 30.34
CA ASN A 26 2.52 5.20 30.68
C ASN A 26 3.06 6.58 30.27
N GLN A 27 3.93 6.63 29.26
CA GLN A 27 4.38 7.90 28.70
C GLN A 27 3.29 8.45 27.76
N PRO A 28 2.81 9.70 27.95
CA PRO A 28 1.78 10.29 27.10
C PRO A 28 2.23 10.43 25.64
N GLU A 29 3.54 10.47 25.41
CA GLU A 29 4.16 10.51 24.09
C GLU A 29 3.91 9.22 23.27
N GLY A 30 3.59 8.10 23.93
CA GLY A 30 3.34 6.82 23.26
C GLY A 30 2.13 6.86 22.33
N GLU A 31 1.05 7.56 22.72
CA GLU A 31 -0.14 7.70 21.87
C GLU A 31 0.13 8.56 20.63
N ILE A 32 0.98 9.58 20.77
CA ILE A 32 1.40 10.45 19.66
C ILE A 32 2.21 9.63 18.65
N VAL A 33 3.15 8.80 19.11
CA VAL A 33 3.97 7.96 18.24
C VAL A 33 3.12 6.91 17.50
N ILE A 34 2.12 6.33 18.16
CA ILE A 34 1.16 5.41 17.52
C ILE A 34 0.33 6.14 16.46
N GLY A 35 -0.23 7.31 16.81
CA GLY A 35 -1.03 8.12 15.88
C GLY A 35 -0.22 8.56 14.66
N LEU A 36 1.03 8.97 14.87
CA LEU A 36 1.95 9.36 13.80
C LEU A 36 2.31 8.18 12.88
N SER A 37 2.48 6.99 13.46
CA SER A 37 2.71 5.75 12.70
C SER A 37 1.51 5.41 11.81
N ILE A 38 0.28 5.54 12.32
CA ILE A 38 -0.95 5.30 11.55
C ILE A 38 -1.13 6.36 10.46
N LEU A 39 -0.84 7.62 10.75
CA LEU A 39 -0.84 8.70 9.76
C LEU A 39 0.15 8.39 8.62
N PHE A 40 1.37 7.97 8.96
CA PHE A 40 2.37 7.56 7.99
C PHE A 40 1.86 6.40 7.12
N LEU A 41 1.20 5.40 7.71
CA LEU A 41 0.61 4.31 6.96
C LEU A 41 -0.45 4.79 5.95
N SER A 42 -1.36 5.66 6.41
CA SER A 42 -2.47 6.15 5.60
C SER A 42 -2.03 7.07 4.46
N PHE A 43 -1.08 7.98 4.72
CA PHE A 43 -0.69 9.00 3.74
C PHE A 43 0.51 8.63 2.88
N ILE A 44 1.40 7.76 3.35
CA ILE A 44 2.62 7.41 2.62
C ILE A 44 2.53 5.98 2.11
N LEU A 45 2.26 5.02 3.01
CA LEU A 45 2.27 3.62 2.63
C LEU A 45 1.13 3.27 1.65
N MET A 46 -0.07 3.78 1.88
CA MET A 46 -1.23 3.50 1.00
C MET A 46 -1.08 4.08 -0.42
N PRO A 47 -0.75 5.37 -0.64
CA PRO A 47 -0.57 5.89 -2.00
C PRO A 47 0.61 5.24 -2.72
N LEU A 48 1.70 4.96 -1.99
CA LEU A 48 2.87 4.30 -2.56
C LEU A 48 2.57 2.85 -2.95
N PHE A 49 1.76 2.16 -2.14
CA PHE A 49 1.28 0.80 -2.42
C PHE A 49 0.46 0.76 -3.71
N ILE A 50 -0.48 1.70 -3.87
CA ILE A 50 -1.30 1.86 -5.06
C ILE A 50 -0.41 2.15 -6.27
N PHE A 51 0.44 3.16 -6.21
CA PHE A 51 1.33 3.53 -7.31
C PHE A 51 2.18 2.34 -7.77
N TYR A 52 2.78 1.62 -6.82
CA TYR A 52 3.57 0.44 -7.11
C TYR A 52 2.75 -0.68 -7.79
N ARG A 53 1.52 -0.91 -7.32
CA ARG A 53 0.63 -1.94 -7.85
C ARG A 53 0.15 -1.63 -9.27
N PHE A 54 -0.09 -0.35 -9.59
CA PHE A 54 -0.61 0.08 -10.89
C PHE A 54 0.50 0.32 -11.94
N LYS A 55 1.76 0.49 -11.52
CA LYS A 55 2.91 0.81 -12.39
C LYS A 55 3.16 -0.20 -13.53
N ASN A 56 2.74 -1.45 -13.40
CA ASN A 56 3.04 -2.49 -14.40
C ASN A 56 1.94 -2.72 -15.45
N GLY A 57 1.03 -1.76 -15.68
CA GLY A 57 0.04 -1.85 -16.77
C GLY A 57 -1.01 -2.96 -16.63
N LYS A 58 -0.94 -3.78 -15.57
CA LYS A 58 -1.87 -4.88 -15.27
C LYS A 58 -3.30 -4.42 -14.99
N TYR A 59 -3.58 -3.12 -14.97
CA TYR A 59 -4.93 -2.59 -14.89
C TYR A 59 -5.63 -2.61 -16.25
N LYS A 60 -4.87 -2.53 -17.36
CA LYS A 60 -5.42 -2.53 -18.72
C LYS A 60 -6.22 -3.80 -19.03
N LYS A 61 -5.88 -4.92 -18.40
CA LYS A 61 -6.63 -6.18 -18.52
C LYS A 61 -8.03 -6.16 -17.86
N TYR A 62 -8.35 -5.12 -17.10
CA TYR A 62 -9.65 -4.95 -16.43
C TYR A 62 -10.42 -3.73 -16.98
N VAL A 63 -9.89 -3.02 -17.97
CA VAL A 63 -10.59 -1.92 -18.63
C VAL A 63 -11.43 -2.51 -19.75
N VAL A 64 -12.75 -2.33 -19.67
CA VAL A 64 -13.68 -2.67 -20.76
C VAL A 64 -13.44 -1.70 -21.91
N ASP A 65 -12.92 -2.19 -23.03
CA ASP A 65 -12.75 -1.38 -24.23
C ASP A 65 -14.07 -1.36 -25.03
N PRO A 66 -14.78 -0.22 -25.10
CA PRO A 66 -16.05 -0.12 -25.81
C PRO A 66 -15.90 -0.30 -27.33
N LYS A 67 -14.67 -0.25 -27.87
CA LYS A 67 -14.39 -0.47 -29.30
C LYS A 67 -14.02 -1.92 -29.63
N SER A 68 -13.88 -2.78 -28.61
CA SER A 68 -13.52 -4.18 -28.83
C SER A 68 -14.70 -4.99 -29.38
N LYS A 69 -14.39 -6.02 -30.18
CA LYS A 69 -15.39 -6.87 -30.83
C LYS A 69 -16.26 -7.63 -29.83
N ASN A 70 -15.76 -7.84 -28.60
CA ASN A 70 -16.49 -8.41 -27.46
C ASN A 70 -16.09 -7.67 -26.17
N PRO A 71 -16.77 -6.57 -25.79
CA PRO A 71 -16.38 -5.71 -24.66
C PRO A 71 -16.35 -6.42 -23.30
N PHE A 72 -17.03 -7.56 -23.16
CA PHE A 72 -17.07 -8.34 -21.93
C PHE A 72 -16.12 -9.55 -21.93
N LYS A 73 -15.37 -9.78 -23.01
CA LYS A 73 -14.45 -10.91 -23.12
C LYS A 73 -13.06 -10.48 -22.66
N ILE A 74 -12.51 -11.18 -21.65
CA ILE A 74 -11.13 -10.96 -21.23
C ILE A 74 -10.23 -11.59 -22.30
N ASP A 75 -9.70 -10.77 -23.21
CA ASP A 75 -8.82 -11.25 -24.29
C ASP A 75 -7.47 -11.68 -23.71
N ASN A 76 -7.24 -13.00 -23.74
CA ASN A 76 -6.03 -13.64 -23.22
C ASN A 76 -4.79 -13.47 -24.13
N GLU A 77 -4.88 -12.73 -25.24
CA GLU A 77 -3.73 -12.43 -26.10
C GLU A 77 -2.83 -11.32 -25.52
N ASN A 78 -3.39 -10.39 -24.75
CA ASN A 78 -2.63 -9.34 -24.04
C ASN A 78 -1.99 -9.84 -22.72
N LEU A 79 -1.96 -11.16 -22.51
CA LEU A 79 -1.58 -11.82 -21.27
C LEU A 79 -0.15 -12.38 -21.30
N LYS A 80 0.59 -12.17 -22.40
CA LYS A 80 2.04 -12.41 -22.52
C LYS A 80 2.86 -11.21 -22.10
#